data_AF-A0A523Z6F5-F1
#
_entry.id   AF-A0A523Z6F5-F1
#
_cell.length_a   1.000
_cell.length_b   1.000
_cell.length_c   1.000
_cell.angle_alpha   90.00
_cell.angle_beta   90.00
_cell.angle_gamma   90.00
#
_symmetry.space_group_name_H-M   'P 1'
#
loop_
_entity.id
_entity.type
_entity.pdbx_description
1 polymer ?
#
loop_
_entity_poly.entity_id
_entity_poly.type
_entity_poly.pdbx_seq_one_letter_code
_entity_poly.pdbx_strand_id
1 'polypeptide(L)'
;MDMTVVRRRLEERERLLSPYAARSFESRGREAPEEPSPVRTEFQRDRDRIIHSKAFRRLKHKTQVFIAPVGDHFVTRLTHTLEVAQIARTVARALNLNEDLTEAAALGHDLGHPPFGHAGEQALSDELRSLRELRWNKEQGTRNTRAAPPAEGFRHAEQSLRVVETLERLNLTWEVRDAIVNSSKVREDILAEGYGTPATLEGQIVKLADAVTYLNHDIGDAIRAGLISEEELPREVTQTLGSSHSQRINTLVTDIVEHSWAAAGDPSASSGQAPSTGSGRAGPPEIGMSEEVLAAANTLREFMFQRVYLWEGRRQEAERAKQVVRFLFQHYLAHPQEMESDFVIASDPPWRQAADYVAGMTDGFALSAAERLGHGV
;
A
#
# COMPACT_ATOMS: atom_id res chain seq x y z
N MET A 1 -9.07 15.77 -37.21
CA MET A 1 -9.03 14.34 -36.82
C MET A 1 -9.79 14.21 -35.52
N ASP A 2 -10.80 13.35 -35.44
CA ASP A 2 -11.52 13.09 -34.19
C ASP A 2 -10.56 12.35 -33.23
N MET A 3 -10.10 13.06 -32.20
CA MET A 3 -9.11 12.52 -31.27
C MET A 3 -9.67 11.37 -30.42
N THR A 4 -11.00 11.26 -30.27
CA THR A 4 -11.65 10.19 -29.50
C THR A 4 -11.44 8.80 -30.11
N VAL A 5 -11.03 8.72 -31.38
CA VAL A 5 -10.64 7.46 -32.04
C VAL A 5 -9.51 6.76 -31.28
N VAL A 6 -8.61 7.52 -30.65
CA VAL A 6 -7.51 6.94 -29.86
C VAL A 6 -8.05 6.20 -28.65
N ARG A 7 -8.87 6.86 -27.82
CA ARG A 7 -9.50 6.22 -26.66
C ARG A 7 -10.35 5.02 -27.04
N ARG A 8 -11.23 5.16 -28.04
CA ARG A 8 -12.08 4.03 -28.50
C ARG A 8 -11.27 2.81 -28.90
N ARG A 9 -10.12 3.01 -29.57
CA ARG A 9 -9.21 1.90 -29.93
C ARG A 9 -8.57 1.25 -28.70
N LEU A 10 -8.29 2.01 -27.63
CA LEU A 10 -7.75 1.45 -26.38
C LEU A 10 -8.83 0.64 -25.66
N GLU A 11 -10.05 1.18 -25.52
CA GLU A 11 -11.19 0.49 -24.91
C GLU A 11 -11.58 -0.78 -25.69
N GLU A 12 -11.48 -0.77 -27.03
CA GLU A 12 -11.73 -1.95 -27.85
C GLU A 12 -10.70 -3.06 -27.60
N ARG A 13 -9.44 -2.71 -27.29
CA ARG A 13 -8.43 -3.71 -26.90
C ARG A 13 -8.75 -4.32 -25.53
N GLU A 14 -9.35 -3.55 -24.61
CA GLU A 14 -9.77 -4.07 -23.30
C GLU A 14 -10.87 -5.15 -23.42
N ARG A 15 -11.58 -5.22 -24.56
CA ARG A 15 -12.52 -6.33 -24.82
C ARG A 15 -11.85 -7.68 -25.03
N LEU A 16 -10.56 -7.69 -25.34
CA LEU A 16 -9.76 -8.91 -25.50
C LEU A 16 -9.13 -9.39 -24.18
N LEU A 17 -9.28 -8.61 -23.11
CA LEU A 17 -8.87 -9.03 -21.77
C LEU A 17 -9.75 -10.19 -21.29
N SER A 18 -9.29 -10.85 -20.22
CA SER A 18 -10.04 -11.87 -19.50
C SER A 18 -11.49 -11.41 -19.25
N PRO A 19 -12.48 -12.32 -19.30
CA PRO A 19 -13.86 -12.03 -18.91
C PRO A 19 -13.97 -11.47 -17.48
N TYR A 20 -12.99 -11.75 -16.62
CA TYR A 20 -12.92 -11.30 -15.23
C TYR A 20 -12.15 -9.98 -15.04
N ALA A 21 -11.49 -9.47 -16.09
CA ALA A 21 -10.74 -8.22 -16.02
C ALA A 21 -11.66 -7.01 -15.86
N ALA A 22 -11.23 -6.02 -15.07
CA ALA A 22 -11.92 -4.75 -15.00
C ALA A 22 -11.71 -3.94 -16.30
N ARG A 23 -12.78 -3.43 -16.89
CA ARG A 23 -12.72 -2.63 -18.12
C ARG A 23 -12.97 -1.17 -17.81
N SER A 24 -12.16 -0.29 -18.39
CA SER A 24 -12.25 1.15 -18.14
C SER A 24 -13.57 1.76 -18.59
N PHE A 25 -14.17 1.22 -19.65
CA PHE A 25 -15.48 1.64 -20.15
C PHE A 25 -16.67 1.09 -19.34
N GLU A 26 -16.43 0.14 -18.41
CA GLU A 26 -17.41 -0.42 -17.47
C GLU A 26 -17.20 0.13 -16.05
N SER A 27 -16.29 1.09 -15.88
CA SER A 27 -15.97 1.68 -14.58
C SER A 27 -17.23 2.27 -13.91
N ARG A 28 -17.31 2.13 -12.59
CA ARG A 28 -18.32 2.81 -11.76
C ARG A 28 -18.12 4.34 -11.74
N GLY A 29 -17.03 4.82 -12.33
CA GLY A 29 -16.77 6.22 -12.57
C GLY A 29 -16.13 6.93 -11.37
N ARG A 30 -16.20 8.25 -11.44
CA ARG A 30 -15.55 9.19 -10.52
C ARG A 30 -16.62 9.86 -9.67
N GLU A 31 -16.23 10.38 -8.51
CA GLU A 31 -17.16 11.08 -7.63
C GLU A 31 -17.64 12.40 -8.23
N ALA A 32 -16.72 13.20 -8.78
CA ALA A 32 -17.06 14.38 -9.57
C ALA A 32 -17.12 14.01 -11.06
N PRO A 33 -18.27 14.22 -11.74
CA PRO A 33 -18.36 14.00 -13.18
C PRO A 33 -17.36 14.88 -13.94
N GLU A 34 -16.69 14.30 -14.91
CA GLU A 34 -15.73 15.00 -15.76
C GLU A 34 -15.79 14.44 -17.18
N GLU A 35 -15.48 15.29 -18.16
CA GLU A 35 -15.46 14.86 -19.55
C GLU A 35 -14.41 13.75 -19.77
N PRO A 36 -14.77 12.71 -20.55
CA PRO A 36 -13.84 11.67 -20.99
C PRO A 36 -12.61 12.25 -21.71
N SER A 37 -11.40 11.81 -21.33
CA SER A 37 -10.19 12.13 -22.10
C SER A 37 -10.30 11.57 -23.52
N PRO A 38 -9.95 12.32 -24.58
CA PRO A 38 -10.04 11.80 -25.94
C PRO A 38 -8.99 10.72 -26.27
N VAL A 39 -7.88 10.67 -25.51
CA VAL A 39 -6.70 9.85 -25.86
C VAL A 39 -6.24 8.87 -24.77
N ARG A 40 -6.89 8.87 -23.61
CA ARG A 40 -6.55 8.00 -22.47
C ARG A 40 -7.80 7.31 -21.94
N THR A 41 -7.66 6.04 -21.53
CA THR A 41 -8.69 5.34 -20.75
C THR A 41 -8.82 5.95 -19.35
N GLU A 42 -9.87 5.59 -18.61
CA GLU A 42 -10.06 6.14 -17.26
C GLU A 42 -8.91 5.74 -16.30
N PHE A 43 -8.44 4.50 -16.37
CA PHE A 43 -7.34 4.02 -15.51
C PHE A 43 -5.99 4.65 -15.86
N GLN A 44 -5.73 4.93 -17.15
CA GLN A 44 -4.55 5.70 -17.57
C GLN A 44 -4.54 7.11 -16.99
N ARG A 45 -5.71 7.78 -16.95
CA ARG A 45 -5.82 9.10 -16.33
C ARG A 45 -5.52 9.03 -14.84
N ASP A 46 -5.99 7.98 -14.16
CA ASP A 46 -5.76 7.80 -12.73
C ASP A 46 -4.28 7.62 -12.41
N ARG A 47 -3.61 6.73 -13.15
CA ARG A 47 -2.16 6.57 -13.06
C ARG A 47 -1.44 7.90 -13.22
N ASP A 48 -1.76 8.66 -14.27
CA ASP A 48 -1.09 9.93 -14.56
C ASP A 48 -1.32 10.95 -13.43
N ARG A 49 -2.52 11.00 -12.84
CA ARG A 49 -2.83 11.89 -11.71
C ARG A 49 -2.05 11.52 -10.46
N ILE A 50 -1.95 10.23 -10.13
CA ILE A 50 -1.17 9.74 -8.99
C ILE A 50 0.29 10.12 -9.15
N ILE A 51 0.90 9.86 -10.31
CA ILE A 51 2.33 10.16 -10.57
C ILE A 51 2.63 11.66 -10.39
N HIS A 52 1.70 12.54 -10.78
CA HIS A 52 1.90 14.00 -10.70
C HIS A 52 1.53 14.61 -9.34
N SER A 53 1.01 13.81 -8.40
CA SER A 53 0.64 14.26 -7.06
C SER A 53 1.85 14.68 -6.21
N LYS A 54 1.63 15.56 -5.24
CA LYS A 54 2.68 15.96 -4.27
C LYS A 54 3.04 14.77 -3.38
N ALA A 55 2.06 13.98 -2.95
CA ALA A 55 2.23 12.79 -2.13
C ALA A 55 3.13 11.74 -2.79
N PHE A 56 2.94 11.46 -4.09
CA PHE A 56 3.79 10.52 -4.81
C PHE A 56 5.25 11.00 -4.87
N ARG A 57 5.49 12.30 -5.11
CA ARG A 57 6.85 12.89 -5.06
C ARG A 57 7.50 12.76 -3.68
N ARG A 58 6.72 12.85 -2.60
CA ARG A 58 7.20 12.73 -1.22
C ARG A 58 7.67 11.32 -0.89
N LEU A 59 7.20 10.28 -1.58
CA LEU A 59 7.65 8.89 -1.38
C LEU A 59 9.17 8.73 -1.57
N LYS A 60 9.80 9.58 -2.40
CA LYS A 60 11.26 9.61 -2.58
C LYS A 60 12.01 9.91 -1.28
N HIS A 61 11.38 10.64 -0.37
CA HIS A 61 11.97 11.15 0.86
C HIS A 61 11.34 10.52 2.11
N LYS A 62 10.72 9.35 1.95
CA LYS A 62 10.19 8.53 3.04
C LYS A 62 10.88 7.17 3.01
N THR A 63 11.35 6.73 4.17
CA THR A 63 12.00 5.43 4.35
C THR A 63 10.98 4.31 4.24
N GLN A 64 11.40 3.18 3.68
CA GLN A 64 10.63 1.94 3.68
C GLN A 64 10.76 1.24 5.03
N VAL A 65 11.91 0.62 5.31
CA VAL A 65 12.18 -0.15 6.54
C VAL A 65 13.27 0.45 7.42
N PHE A 66 14.34 1.02 6.84
CA PHE A 66 15.46 1.57 7.60
C PHE A 66 15.29 3.08 7.75
N ILE A 67 15.32 3.58 8.99
CA ILE A 67 15.10 5.00 9.30
C ILE A 67 16.42 5.76 9.10
N ALA A 68 16.43 6.74 8.19
CA ALA A 68 17.60 7.57 7.87
C ALA A 68 18.94 6.78 7.75
N PRO A 69 18.99 5.71 6.95
CA PRO A 69 20.16 4.84 6.92
C PRO A 69 21.36 5.55 6.30
N VAL A 70 22.55 5.24 6.82
CA VAL A 70 23.82 5.71 6.25
C VAL A 70 24.14 4.82 5.04
N GLY A 71 23.81 5.29 3.83
CA GLY A 71 24.18 4.63 2.58
C GLY A 71 23.20 4.90 1.43
N ASP A 72 23.71 4.94 0.20
CA ASP A 72 22.97 5.41 -0.98
C ASP A 72 22.00 4.37 -1.58
N HIS A 73 21.98 3.14 -1.07
CA HIS A 73 21.34 1.99 -1.70
C HIS A 73 20.14 1.42 -0.93
N PHE A 74 19.71 2.06 0.16
CA PHE A 74 18.53 1.64 0.90
C PHE A 74 17.25 2.02 0.18
N VAL A 75 16.26 1.14 0.26
CA VAL A 75 14.98 1.31 -0.41
C VAL A 75 14.17 2.45 0.25
N THR A 76 13.74 3.38 -0.59
CA THR A 76 12.72 4.39 -0.25
C THR A 76 11.34 3.84 -0.58
N ARG A 77 10.29 4.48 -0.06
CA ARG A 77 8.91 4.12 -0.44
C ARG A 77 8.66 4.25 -1.93
N LEU A 78 9.32 5.21 -2.60
CA LEU A 78 9.19 5.37 -4.05
C LEU A 78 9.75 4.16 -4.79
N THR A 79 10.96 3.71 -4.45
CA THR A 79 11.57 2.53 -5.10
C THR A 79 10.79 1.27 -4.82
N HIS A 80 10.30 1.08 -3.59
CA HIS A 80 9.38 -0.01 -3.25
C HIS A 80 8.11 0.04 -4.11
N THR A 81 7.46 1.20 -4.20
CA THR A 81 6.23 1.39 -4.99
C THR A 81 6.44 1.05 -6.47
N LEU A 82 7.60 1.40 -7.04
CA LEU A 82 7.94 1.07 -8.43
C LEU A 82 8.15 -0.44 -8.63
N GLU A 83 8.77 -1.13 -7.67
CA GLU A 83 8.92 -2.59 -7.71
C GLU A 83 7.57 -3.30 -7.58
N VAL A 84 6.68 -2.84 -6.67
CA VAL A 84 5.31 -3.34 -6.56
C VAL A 84 4.57 -3.19 -7.88
N ALA A 85 4.62 -2.00 -8.49
CA ALA A 85 3.98 -1.76 -9.78
C ALA A 85 4.55 -2.66 -10.88
N GLN A 86 5.86 -2.91 -10.91
CA GLN A 86 6.48 -3.79 -11.89
C GLN A 86 6.01 -5.25 -11.74
N ILE A 87 6.06 -5.79 -10.51
CA ILE A 87 5.61 -7.16 -10.22
C ILE A 87 4.12 -7.31 -10.52
N ALA A 88 3.29 -6.39 -10.03
CA ALA A 88 1.85 -6.42 -10.22
C ALA A 88 1.47 -6.40 -11.71
N ARG A 89 2.11 -5.54 -12.51
CA ARG A 89 1.89 -5.48 -13.97
C ARG A 89 2.29 -6.78 -14.68
N THR A 90 3.37 -7.43 -14.24
CA THR A 90 3.79 -8.72 -14.81
C THR A 90 2.72 -9.78 -14.58
N VAL A 91 2.21 -9.89 -13.34
CA VAL A 91 1.14 -10.84 -13.01
C VAL A 91 -0.15 -10.51 -13.77
N ALA A 92 -0.58 -9.25 -13.77
CA ALA A 92 -1.79 -8.82 -14.48
C ALA A 92 -1.70 -9.11 -15.98
N ARG A 93 -0.55 -8.85 -16.61
CA ARG A 93 -0.35 -9.14 -18.04
C ARG A 93 -0.38 -10.64 -18.32
N ALA A 94 0.24 -11.46 -17.46
CA ALA A 94 0.25 -12.91 -17.63
C ALA A 94 -1.16 -13.51 -17.50
N LEU A 95 -1.99 -12.96 -16.61
CA LEU A 95 -3.40 -13.35 -16.41
C LEU A 95 -4.37 -12.61 -17.34
N ASN A 96 -3.88 -11.86 -18.34
CA ASN A 96 -4.71 -11.10 -19.28
C ASN A 96 -5.73 -10.15 -18.59
N LEU A 97 -5.31 -9.49 -17.51
CA LEU A 97 -6.08 -8.52 -16.72
C LEU A 97 -5.68 -7.07 -17.08
N ASN A 98 -6.36 -6.08 -16.49
CA ASN A 98 -6.12 -4.68 -16.83
C ASN A 98 -4.82 -4.13 -16.20
N GLU A 99 -3.79 -3.99 -17.03
CA GLU A 99 -2.47 -3.50 -16.62
C GLU A 99 -2.50 -2.04 -16.12
N ASP A 100 -3.30 -1.16 -16.73
CA ASP A 100 -3.37 0.26 -16.36
C ASP A 100 -4.06 0.46 -15.00
N LEU A 101 -5.12 -0.31 -14.70
CA LEU A 101 -5.74 -0.33 -13.36
C LEU A 101 -4.76 -0.83 -12.30
N THR A 102 -4.10 -1.96 -12.59
CA THR A 102 -3.12 -2.57 -11.69
C THR A 102 -1.98 -1.59 -11.37
N GLU A 103 -1.44 -0.93 -12.40
CA GLU A 103 -0.39 0.08 -12.24
C GLU A 103 -0.87 1.30 -11.44
N ALA A 104 -2.03 1.85 -11.76
CA ALA A 104 -2.59 2.99 -11.02
C ALA A 104 -2.77 2.68 -9.54
N ALA A 105 -3.36 1.52 -9.21
CA ALA A 105 -3.55 1.07 -7.83
C ALA A 105 -2.21 0.85 -7.11
N ALA A 106 -1.24 0.18 -7.74
CA ALA A 106 0.08 -0.03 -7.17
C ALA A 106 0.80 1.29 -6.87
N LEU A 107 0.71 2.29 -7.74
CA LEU A 107 1.35 3.59 -7.50
C LEU A 107 0.66 4.40 -6.38
N GLY A 108 -0.62 4.12 -6.10
CA GLY A 108 -1.42 4.83 -5.12
C GLY A 108 -1.43 4.21 -3.71
N HIS A 109 -1.06 2.93 -3.57
CA HIS A 109 -1.29 2.18 -2.32
C HIS A 109 -0.59 2.79 -1.10
N ASP A 110 0.57 3.41 -1.31
CA ASP A 110 1.49 3.81 -0.24
C ASP A 110 1.55 5.32 0.02
N LEU A 111 0.68 6.11 -0.63
CA LEU A 111 0.67 7.57 -0.55
C LEU A 111 0.45 8.14 0.86
N GLY A 112 -0.25 7.39 1.71
CA GLY A 112 -0.68 7.80 3.05
C GLY A 112 0.27 7.43 4.18
N HIS A 113 1.38 6.75 3.90
CA HIS A 113 2.34 6.38 4.94
C HIS A 113 2.96 7.62 5.59
N PRO A 114 3.04 7.69 6.94
CA PRO A 114 3.66 8.81 7.63
C PRO A 114 5.20 8.75 7.53
N PRO A 115 5.91 9.80 8.00
CA PRO A 115 7.36 9.72 8.20
C PRO A 115 7.78 8.48 8.99
N PHE A 116 8.94 7.92 8.67
CA PHE A 116 9.54 6.78 9.37
C PHE A 116 8.74 5.46 9.29
N GLY A 117 7.87 5.33 8.28
CA GLY A 117 7.15 4.09 7.97
C GLY A 117 6.29 3.58 9.13
N HIS A 118 6.40 2.28 9.44
CA HIS A 118 5.58 1.64 10.47
C HIS A 118 5.76 2.25 11.86
N ALA A 119 6.93 2.81 12.18
CA ALA A 119 7.15 3.49 13.45
C ALA A 119 6.26 4.73 13.57
N GLY A 120 6.18 5.54 12.50
CA GLY A 120 5.30 6.71 12.46
C GLY A 120 3.82 6.34 12.44
N GLU A 121 3.45 5.27 11.73
CA GLU A 121 2.07 4.76 11.71
C GLU A 121 1.63 4.31 13.10
N GLN A 122 2.48 3.55 13.80
CA GLN A 122 2.21 3.14 15.16
C GLN A 122 2.11 4.35 16.10
N ALA A 123 3.03 5.32 16.00
CA ALA A 123 2.98 6.53 16.83
C ALA A 123 1.68 7.31 16.66
N LEU A 124 1.25 7.58 15.42
CA LEU A 124 -0.02 8.25 15.17
C LEU A 124 -1.21 7.42 15.68
N SER A 125 -1.16 6.10 15.49
CA SER A 125 -2.23 5.20 15.94
C SER A 125 -2.40 5.23 17.46
N ASP A 126 -1.28 5.17 18.21
CA ASP A 126 -1.27 5.25 19.66
C ASP A 126 -1.81 6.60 20.18
N GLU A 127 -1.42 7.72 19.55
CA GLU A 127 -1.89 9.06 19.92
C GLU A 127 -3.39 9.24 19.64
N LEU A 128 -3.88 8.76 18.49
CA LEU A 128 -5.30 8.84 18.15
C LEU A 128 -6.17 8.01 19.09
N ARG A 129 -5.73 6.80 19.46
CA ARG A 129 -6.43 5.96 20.45
C ARG A 129 -6.45 6.63 21.82
N SER A 130 -5.30 7.12 22.28
CA SER A 130 -5.18 7.84 23.56
C SER A 130 -6.10 9.07 23.61
N LEU A 131 -6.16 9.84 22.51
CA LEU A 131 -7.03 11.01 22.41
C LEU A 131 -8.51 10.64 22.41
N ARG A 132 -8.88 9.52 21.78
CA ARG A 132 -10.25 8.99 21.79
C ARG A 132 -10.68 8.61 23.21
N GLU A 133 -9.83 7.89 23.94
CA GLU A 133 -10.08 7.48 25.33
C GLU A 133 -10.25 8.69 26.27
N LEU A 134 -9.38 9.69 26.14
CA LEU A 134 -9.46 10.94 26.92
C LEU A 134 -10.78 11.69 26.68
N ARG A 135 -11.26 11.76 25.43
CA ARG A 135 -12.54 12.41 25.09
C ARG A 135 -13.73 11.62 25.61
N TRP A 136 -13.73 10.29 25.44
CA TRP A 136 -14.78 9.42 25.94
C TRP A 136 -15.02 9.60 27.44
N ASN A 137 -13.93 9.70 28.22
CA ASN A 137 -13.97 9.90 29.67
C ASN A 137 -14.50 11.29 30.08
N LYS A 138 -14.20 12.34 29.30
CA LYS A 138 -14.65 13.72 29.59
C LYS A 138 -16.11 13.96 29.21
N GLU A 139 -16.59 13.33 28.14
CA GLU A 139 -17.94 13.55 27.59
C GLU A 139 -19.01 12.60 28.18
N GLN A 140 -18.68 11.80 29.20
CA GLN A 140 -19.57 10.80 29.82
C GLN A 140 -20.34 9.94 28.79
N GLY A 141 -19.71 9.59 27.67
CA GLY A 141 -20.32 8.77 26.62
C GLY A 141 -21.38 9.46 25.75
N THR A 142 -21.44 10.80 25.67
CA THR A 142 -22.32 11.47 24.70
C THR A 142 -21.87 11.22 23.25
N ARG A 143 -22.80 10.76 22.42
CA ARG A 143 -22.62 10.16 21.08
C ARG A 143 -22.20 11.10 19.93
N ASN A 144 -21.39 12.16 20.14
CA ASN A 144 -20.88 12.90 18.97
C ASN A 144 -19.67 12.18 18.36
N THR A 145 -19.92 11.04 17.71
CA THR A 145 -18.91 10.12 17.18
C THR A 145 -18.14 10.68 15.97
N ARG A 146 -18.66 11.70 15.29
CA ARG A 146 -18.03 12.25 14.07
C ARG A 146 -16.78 13.10 14.35
N ALA A 147 -16.65 13.65 15.55
CA ALA A 147 -15.50 14.47 15.93
C ALA A 147 -14.41 13.66 16.66
N ALA A 148 -14.63 12.39 16.97
CA ALA A 148 -13.67 11.54 17.67
C ALA A 148 -12.71 10.84 16.68
N PRO A 149 -11.45 10.60 17.06
CA PRO A 149 -10.55 9.74 16.29
C PRO A 149 -11.12 8.33 16.09
N PRO A 150 -10.76 7.61 15.02
CA PRO A 150 -11.14 6.20 14.80
C PRO A 150 -10.71 5.29 15.96
N ALA A 151 -11.47 4.23 16.24
CA ALA A 151 -11.16 3.30 17.35
C ALA A 151 -9.93 2.44 17.05
N GLU A 152 -9.82 2.04 15.79
CA GLU A 152 -8.73 1.33 15.17
C GLU A 152 -7.43 2.14 15.11
N GLY A 153 -7.49 3.46 15.32
CA GLY A 153 -6.35 4.38 15.26
C GLY A 153 -6.00 4.79 13.83
N PHE A 154 -4.73 5.09 13.58
CA PHE A 154 -4.24 5.52 12.27
C PHE A 154 -3.91 4.32 11.39
N ARG A 155 -4.28 4.38 10.11
CA ARG A 155 -3.93 3.39 9.08
C ARG A 155 -3.47 4.09 7.81
N HIS A 156 -2.32 3.69 7.28
CA HIS A 156 -1.79 4.30 6.06
C HIS A 156 -2.71 4.11 4.85
N ALA A 157 -3.40 2.97 4.71
CA ALA A 157 -4.26 2.68 3.56
C ALA A 157 -5.46 3.64 3.47
N GLU A 158 -6.10 3.90 4.62
CA GLU A 158 -7.17 4.89 4.73
C GLU A 158 -6.63 6.30 4.49
N GLN A 159 -5.42 6.57 4.95
CA GLN A 159 -4.76 7.83 4.65
C GLN A 159 -4.42 7.94 3.16
N SER A 160 -4.00 6.88 2.47
CA SER A 160 -3.74 6.88 1.02
C SER A 160 -5.01 7.21 0.25
N LEU A 161 -6.14 6.58 0.62
CA LEU A 161 -7.46 6.91 0.07
C LEU A 161 -7.82 8.37 0.31
N ARG A 162 -7.64 8.85 1.54
CA ARG A 162 -7.91 10.24 1.91
C ARG A 162 -7.02 11.24 1.17
N VAL A 163 -5.76 10.90 0.90
CA VAL A 163 -4.86 11.72 0.09
C VAL A 163 -5.43 11.92 -1.31
N VAL A 164 -5.85 10.84 -1.96
CA VAL A 164 -6.34 10.92 -3.35
C VAL A 164 -7.74 11.51 -3.46
N GLU A 165 -8.62 11.27 -2.49
CA GLU A 165 -10.00 11.78 -2.51
C GLU A 165 -10.12 13.20 -1.98
N THR A 166 -9.52 13.47 -0.82
CA THR A 166 -9.86 14.66 -0.04
C THR A 166 -8.75 15.72 -0.05
N LEU A 167 -7.50 15.30 0.15
CA LEU A 167 -6.38 16.24 0.35
C LEU A 167 -5.83 16.78 -0.97
N GLU A 168 -5.61 15.92 -1.98
CA GLU A 168 -5.17 16.33 -3.31
C GLU A 168 -6.29 16.32 -4.36
N ARG A 169 -7.47 15.75 -4.02
CA ARG A 169 -8.67 15.77 -4.87
C ARG A 169 -8.39 15.31 -6.30
N LEU A 170 -7.72 14.16 -6.43
CA LEU A 170 -7.35 13.58 -7.72
C LEU A 170 -8.56 13.03 -8.47
N ASN A 171 -9.74 12.92 -7.84
CA ASN A 171 -10.99 12.48 -8.47
C ASN A 171 -10.83 11.15 -9.23
N LEU A 172 -10.15 10.17 -8.63
CA LEU A 172 -9.85 8.86 -9.25
C LEU A 172 -11.13 8.02 -9.44
N THR A 173 -11.08 7.02 -10.30
CA THR A 173 -12.19 6.07 -10.44
C THR A 173 -12.38 5.25 -9.16
N TRP A 174 -13.57 4.69 -8.99
CA TRP A 174 -13.88 3.85 -7.85
C TRP A 174 -12.95 2.63 -7.73
N GLU A 175 -12.59 1.99 -8.85
CA GLU A 175 -11.77 0.77 -8.86
C GLU A 175 -10.37 1.01 -8.29
N VAL A 176 -9.73 2.13 -8.68
CA VAL A 176 -8.41 2.50 -8.16
C VAL A 176 -8.48 2.81 -6.67
N ARG A 177 -9.52 3.52 -6.23
CA ARG A 177 -9.73 3.86 -4.81
C ARG A 177 -9.96 2.63 -3.94
N ASP A 178 -10.78 1.70 -4.42
CA ASP A 178 -11.06 0.43 -3.75
C ASP A 178 -9.78 -0.41 -3.61
N ALA A 179 -8.97 -0.50 -4.67
CA ALA A 179 -7.69 -1.20 -4.62
C ALA A 179 -6.68 -0.55 -3.66
N ILE A 180 -6.62 0.79 -3.60
CA ILE A 180 -5.72 1.54 -2.69
C ILE A 180 -6.07 1.28 -1.22
N VAL A 181 -7.36 1.33 -0.85
CA VAL A 181 -7.73 1.19 0.57
C VAL A 181 -7.66 -0.25 1.06
N ASN A 182 -7.89 -1.22 0.17
CA ASN A 182 -7.91 -2.65 0.49
C ASN A 182 -6.57 -3.37 0.20
N SER A 183 -5.48 -2.64 -0.08
CA SER A 183 -4.17 -3.24 -0.39
C SER A 183 -3.38 -3.73 0.83
N SER A 184 -3.75 -3.31 2.04
CA SER A 184 -3.02 -3.66 3.26
C SER A 184 -3.35 -5.07 3.78
N LYS A 185 -2.41 -5.64 4.55
CA LYS A 185 -2.49 -7.01 5.08
C LYS A 185 -2.33 -7.03 6.60
N VAL A 186 -2.90 -8.04 7.24
CA VAL A 186 -2.57 -8.37 8.63
C VAL A 186 -1.22 -9.08 8.70
N ARG A 187 -0.59 -9.09 9.88
CA ARG A 187 0.78 -9.56 10.05
C ARG A 187 0.91 -11.05 9.74
N GLU A 188 -0.06 -11.84 10.19
CA GLU A 188 0.02 -13.28 10.37
C GLU A 188 -0.01 -14.06 9.05
N ASP A 189 -0.58 -13.49 7.99
CA ASP A 189 -0.76 -14.19 6.71
C ASP A 189 -0.79 -13.21 5.53
N ILE A 190 -0.02 -13.53 4.48
CA ILE A 190 0.05 -12.77 3.23
C ILE A 190 -1.31 -12.71 2.53
N LEU A 191 -2.11 -13.77 2.61
CA LEU A 191 -3.44 -13.83 1.97
C LEU A 191 -4.59 -13.39 2.87
N ALA A 192 -4.35 -13.08 4.15
CA ALA A 192 -5.44 -12.78 5.05
C ALA A 192 -6.25 -11.54 4.63
N GLU A 193 -7.57 -11.68 4.74
CA GLU A 193 -8.57 -10.67 4.40
C GLU A 193 -8.72 -9.56 5.46
N GLY A 194 -7.84 -9.51 6.46
CA GLY A 194 -8.10 -8.81 7.72
C GLY A 194 -8.41 -7.30 7.64
N TYR A 195 -8.13 -6.63 6.50
CA TYR A 195 -8.51 -5.23 6.27
C TYR A 195 -9.43 -5.02 5.06
N GLY A 196 -9.95 -6.11 4.49
CA GLY A 196 -10.72 -6.13 3.25
C GLY A 196 -9.99 -6.88 2.14
N THR A 197 -10.76 -7.17 1.09
CA THR A 197 -10.30 -7.76 -0.16
C THR A 197 -10.73 -6.84 -1.29
N PRO A 198 -9.81 -6.37 -2.15
CA PRO A 198 -10.16 -5.56 -3.31
C PRO A 198 -11.22 -6.25 -4.18
N ALA A 199 -12.15 -5.46 -4.71
CA ALA A 199 -13.26 -5.96 -5.51
C ALA A 199 -12.84 -6.47 -6.88
N THR A 200 -11.69 -6.02 -7.39
CA THR A 200 -11.12 -6.43 -8.69
C THR A 200 -9.93 -7.36 -8.50
N LEU A 201 -9.71 -8.25 -9.46
CA LEU A 201 -8.53 -9.13 -9.47
C LEU A 201 -7.24 -8.32 -9.59
N GLU A 202 -7.27 -7.21 -10.33
CA GLU A 202 -6.16 -6.25 -10.40
C GLU A 202 -5.78 -5.70 -9.02
N GLY A 203 -6.77 -5.35 -8.19
CA GLY A 203 -6.53 -4.90 -6.82
C GLY A 203 -5.95 -6.02 -5.94
N GLN A 204 -6.46 -7.25 -6.07
CA GLN A 204 -5.91 -8.41 -5.36
C GLN A 204 -4.45 -8.69 -5.73
N ILE A 205 -4.09 -8.51 -7.02
CA ILE A 205 -2.71 -8.61 -7.49
C ILE A 205 -1.83 -7.55 -6.81
N VAL A 206 -2.29 -6.30 -6.71
CA VAL A 206 -1.53 -5.24 -6.01
C VAL A 206 -1.29 -5.60 -4.56
N LYS A 207 -2.32 -6.10 -3.87
CA LYS A 207 -2.20 -6.62 -2.51
C LYS A 207 -1.10 -7.69 -2.48
N LEU A 208 -1.14 -8.70 -3.33
CA LEU A 208 -0.14 -9.77 -3.29
C LEU A 208 1.28 -9.31 -3.68
N ALA A 209 1.41 -8.47 -4.71
CA ALA A 209 2.66 -7.92 -5.20
C ALA A 209 3.41 -7.10 -4.15
N ASP A 210 2.70 -6.33 -3.32
CA ASP A 210 3.30 -5.63 -2.18
C ASP A 210 4.04 -6.60 -1.24
N ALA A 211 3.44 -7.77 -0.94
CA ALA A 211 4.08 -8.77 -0.09
C ALA A 211 5.32 -9.39 -0.74
N VAL A 212 5.22 -9.76 -2.02
CA VAL A 212 6.35 -10.28 -2.78
C VAL A 212 7.50 -9.28 -2.81
N THR A 213 7.20 -8.00 -2.97
CA THR A 213 8.19 -6.94 -3.13
C THR A 213 8.98 -6.72 -1.84
N TYR A 214 8.29 -6.44 -0.72
CA TYR A 214 8.99 -6.14 0.52
C TYR A 214 9.79 -7.35 1.03
N LEU A 215 9.29 -8.59 0.87
CA LEU A 215 10.06 -9.78 1.25
C LEU A 215 11.40 -9.91 0.53
N ASN A 216 11.56 -9.31 -0.65
CA ASN A 216 12.75 -9.50 -1.47
C ASN A 216 13.76 -8.37 -1.36
N HIS A 217 13.33 -7.10 -1.40
CA HIS A 217 14.25 -5.98 -1.27
C HIS A 217 14.69 -5.77 0.18
N ASP A 218 13.83 -6.06 1.17
CA ASP A 218 14.18 -5.88 2.59
C ASP A 218 15.23 -6.89 3.05
N ILE A 219 15.32 -8.08 2.43
CA ILE A 219 16.43 -9.01 2.65
C ILE A 219 17.75 -8.37 2.21
N GLY A 220 17.77 -7.75 1.02
CA GLY A 220 18.96 -7.08 0.50
C GLY A 220 19.41 -5.94 1.39
N ASP A 221 18.47 -5.14 1.88
CA ASP A 221 18.74 -4.04 2.80
C ASP A 221 19.18 -4.55 4.19
N ALA A 222 18.59 -5.64 4.69
CA ALA A 222 18.98 -6.25 5.96
C ALA A 222 20.39 -6.88 5.91
N ILE A 223 20.76 -7.51 4.79
CA ILE A 223 22.12 -7.99 4.54
C ILE A 223 23.10 -6.81 4.49
N ARG A 224 22.74 -5.73 3.78
CA ARG A 224 23.58 -4.52 3.70
C ARG A 224 23.77 -3.86 5.06
N ALA A 225 22.75 -3.88 5.91
CA ALA A 225 22.81 -3.40 7.28
C ALA A 225 23.53 -4.37 8.24
N GLY A 226 23.96 -5.55 7.76
CA GLY A 226 24.63 -6.57 8.58
C GLY A 226 23.74 -7.23 9.63
N LEU A 227 22.41 -7.19 9.45
CA LEU A 227 21.44 -7.77 10.38
C LEU A 227 21.27 -9.28 10.17
N ILE A 228 21.37 -9.71 8.93
CA ILE A 228 21.28 -11.11 8.52
C ILE A 228 22.31 -11.40 7.42
N SER A 229 22.60 -12.67 7.17
CA SER A 229 23.24 -13.15 5.95
C SER A 229 22.32 -14.05 5.13
N GLU A 230 22.65 -14.30 3.86
CA GLU A 230 21.85 -15.18 2.99
C GLU A 230 21.79 -16.62 3.55
N GLU A 231 22.85 -17.07 4.23
CA GLU A 231 22.94 -18.39 4.86
C GLU A 231 22.07 -18.53 6.11
N GLU A 232 21.63 -17.42 6.71
CA GLU A 232 20.72 -17.42 7.86
C GLU A 232 19.25 -17.56 7.45
N LEU A 233 18.93 -17.43 6.15
CA LEU A 233 17.56 -17.66 5.68
C LEU A 233 17.14 -19.12 5.94
N PRO A 234 15.88 -19.38 6.34
CA PRO A 234 15.42 -20.73 6.61
C PRO A 234 15.59 -21.65 5.39
N ARG A 235 16.11 -22.87 5.61
CA ARG A 235 16.41 -23.79 4.51
C ARG A 235 15.17 -24.11 3.67
N GLU A 236 14.02 -24.33 4.30
CA GLU A 236 12.74 -24.55 3.63
C GLU A 236 12.38 -23.41 2.68
N VAL A 237 12.63 -22.15 3.09
CA VAL A 237 12.41 -20.98 2.23
C VAL A 237 13.34 -21.00 1.03
N THR A 238 14.64 -21.24 1.24
CA THR A 238 15.61 -21.24 0.14
C THR A 238 15.41 -22.41 -0.83
N GLN A 239 14.86 -23.53 -0.37
CA GLN A 239 14.56 -24.70 -1.18
C GLN A 239 13.33 -24.47 -2.06
N THR A 240 12.27 -23.87 -1.50
CA THR A 240 11.02 -23.61 -2.23
C THR A 240 11.12 -22.34 -3.07
N LEU A 241 11.49 -21.20 -2.47
CA LEU A 241 11.48 -19.90 -3.16
C LEU A 241 12.77 -19.64 -3.96
N GLY A 242 13.91 -20.16 -3.50
CA GLY A 242 15.22 -19.98 -4.12
C GLY A 242 16.23 -19.22 -3.24
N SER A 243 17.50 -19.33 -3.62
CA SER A 243 18.65 -18.84 -2.85
C SER A 243 19.23 -17.51 -3.35
N SER A 244 18.53 -16.84 -4.25
CA SER A 244 18.88 -15.49 -4.69
C SER A 244 17.62 -14.63 -4.84
N HIS A 245 17.82 -13.31 -4.78
CA HIS A 245 16.75 -12.33 -4.98
C HIS A 245 15.96 -12.58 -6.28
N SER A 246 16.66 -12.82 -7.40
CA SER A 246 16.00 -13.06 -8.69
C SER A 246 15.24 -14.38 -8.72
N GLN A 247 15.76 -15.44 -8.08
CA GLN A 247 15.08 -16.73 -8.01
C GLN A 247 13.80 -16.62 -7.20
N ARG A 248 13.84 -15.99 -6.02
CA ARG A 248 12.66 -15.79 -5.17
C ARG A 248 11.55 -15.02 -5.86
N ILE A 249 11.87 -13.89 -6.50
CA ILE A 249 10.89 -13.13 -7.27
C ILE A 249 10.30 -13.99 -8.39
N ASN A 250 11.15 -14.69 -9.16
CA ASN A 250 10.68 -15.53 -10.26
C ASN A 250 9.73 -16.63 -9.77
N THR A 251 10.09 -17.33 -8.70
CA THR A 251 9.26 -18.40 -8.13
C THR A 251 7.92 -17.86 -7.64
N LEU A 252 7.93 -16.78 -6.84
CA LEU A 252 6.70 -16.17 -6.33
C LEU A 252 5.79 -15.70 -7.47
N VAL A 253 6.34 -14.98 -8.46
CA VAL A 253 5.55 -14.46 -9.59
C VAL A 253 4.98 -15.59 -10.45
N THR A 254 5.80 -16.61 -10.75
CA THR A 254 5.37 -17.74 -11.57
C THR A 254 4.28 -18.54 -10.86
N ASP A 255 4.47 -18.83 -9.57
CA ASP A 255 3.47 -19.54 -8.76
C ASP A 255 2.14 -18.77 -8.68
N ILE A 256 2.18 -17.45 -8.46
CA ILE A 256 0.96 -16.63 -8.45
C ILE A 256 0.21 -16.76 -9.77
N VAL A 257 0.91 -16.70 -10.90
CA VAL A 257 0.31 -16.81 -12.23
C VAL A 257 -0.26 -18.21 -12.47
N GLU A 258 0.50 -19.25 -12.15
CA GLU A 258 0.09 -20.64 -12.33
C GLU A 258 -1.12 -20.99 -11.45
N HIS A 259 -1.07 -20.62 -10.17
CA HIS A 259 -2.17 -20.85 -9.22
C HIS A 259 -3.42 -20.06 -9.59
N SER A 260 -3.25 -18.84 -10.11
CA SER A 260 -4.36 -17.95 -10.46
C SER A 260 -4.80 -18.07 -11.93
N TRP A 261 -4.37 -19.10 -12.67
CA TRP A 261 -4.55 -19.18 -14.13
C TRP A 261 -6.03 -19.14 -14.57
N ALA A 262 -6.95 -19.59 -13.71
CA ALA A 262 -8.40 -19.48 -13.96
C ALA A 262 -8.85 -18.01 -14.19
N ALA A 263 -8.16 -17.04 -13.59
CA ALA A 263 -8.39 -15.61 -13.81
C ALA A 263 -8.11 -15.16 -15.25
N ALA A 264 -7.33 -15.90 -16.04
CA ALA A 264 -7.08 -15.60 -17.45
C ALA A 264 -8.31 -15.84 -18.34
N GLY A 265 -9.31 -16.59 -17.84
CA GLY A 265 -10.52 -16.93 -18.59
C GLY A 265 -10.28 -17.89 -19.76
N ASP A 266 -9.18 -18.65 -19.72
CA ASP A 266 -8.91 -19.69 -20.70
C ASP A 266 -9.74 -20.95 -20.37
N PRO A 267 -10.69 -21.36 -21.22
CA PRO A 267 -11.52 -22.55 -21.00
C PRO A 267 -10.73 -23.86 -21.08
N SER A 268 -9.50 -23.84 -21.61
CA SER A 268 -8.59 -25.00 -21.64
C SER A 268 -7.79 -25.18 -20.34
N ALA A 269 -7.89 -24.23 -19.41
CA ALA A 269 -7.38 -24.35 -18.05
C ALA A 269 -8.12 -25.46 -17.32
N SER A 270 -7.66 -26.71 -17.46
CA SER A 270 -8.02 -27.78 -16.56
C SER A 270 -7.65 -27.33 -15.15
N SER A 271 -8.67 -27.08 -14.34
CA SER A 271 -8.62 -26.70 -12.93
C SER A 271 -7.45 -27.38 -12.20
N GLY A 272 -6.32 -26.68 -12.10
CA GLY A 272 -5.33 -26.93 -11.07
C GLY A 272 -5.99 -26.59 -9.74
N GLN A 273 -6.65 -27.59 -9.13
CA GLN A 273 -7.23 -27.59 -7.80
C GLN A 273 -7.94 -26.29 -7.38
N ALA A 274 -9.18 -26.10 -7.85
CA ALA A 274 -10.13 -25.32 -7.05
C ALA A 274 -10.34 -26.07 -5.70
N PRO A 275 -10.28 -25.39 -4.54
CA PRO A 275 -10.63 -26.00 -3.28
C PRO A 275 -12.05 -26.55 -3.39
N SER A 276 -12.21 -27.85 -3.08
CA SER A 276 -13.47 -28.55 -3.15
C SER A 276 -14.38 -28.17 -1.97
N THR A 277 -14.84 -26.92 -1.91
CA THR A 277 -15.92 -26.55 -1.00
C THR A 277 -17.27 -26.90 -1.64
N GLY A 278 -17.64 -28.18 -1.56
CA GLY A 278 -18.99 -28.69 -1.30
C GLY A 278 -20.23 -28.16 -2.05
N SER A 279 -20.13 -27.34 -3.08
CA SER A 279 -21.30 -26.89 -3.86
C SER A 279 -20.91 -26.74 -5.34
N GLY A 280 -21.67 -27.41 -6.23
CA GLY A 280 -21.34 -27.61 -7.65
C GLY A 280 -21.41 -26.37 -8.56
N ARG A 281 -20.98 -25.21 -8.08
CA ARG A 281 -20.63 -24.04 -8.91
C ARG A 281 -19.32 -23.47 -8.37
N ALA A 282 -18.27 -23.50 -9.19
CA ALA A 282 -17.05 -22.76 -8.90
C ALA A 282 -17.40 -21.27 -8.80
N GLY A 283 -16.94 -20.61 -7.73
CA GLY A 283 -17.05 -19.17 -7.57
C GLY A 283 -16.25 -18.41 -8.64
N PRO A 284 -16.30 -17.06 -8.63
CA PRO A 284 -15.35 -16.28 -9.42
C PRO A 284 -13.90 -16.66 -9.05
N PRO A 285 -12.94 -16.59 -9.99
CA PRO A 285 -11.55 -16.87 -9.67
C PRO A 285 -11.01 -15.86 -8.64
N GLU A 286 -10.03 -16.29 -7.86
CA GLU A 286 -9.33 -15.48 -6.87
C GLU A 286 -7.83 -15.51 -7.15
N ILE A 287 -7.11 -14.46 -6.73
CA ILE A 287 -5.66 -14.37 -6.88
C ILE A 287 -4.99 -14.94 -5.64
N GLY A 288 -4.10 -15.92 -5.83
CA GLY A 288 -3.46 -16.63 -4.72
C GLY A 288 -2.10 -17.22 -5.07
N MET A 289 -1.61 -18.08 -4.19
CA MET A 289 -0.38 -18.87 -4.32
C MET A 289 -0.69 -20.34 -4.00
N SER A 290 0.14 -21.26 -4.49
CA SER A 290 0.06 -22.66 -4.05
C SER A 290 0.32 -22.79 -2.54
N GLU A 291 -0.22 -23.83 -1.90
CA GLU A 291 -0.03 -24.07 -0.46
C GLU A 291 1.46 -24.11 -0.06
N GLU A 292 2.29 -24.74 -0.89
CA GLU A 292 3.73 -24.87 -0.64
C GLU A 292 4.44 -23.51 -0.69
N VAL A 293 4.18 -22.71 -1.73
CA VAL A 293 4.80 -21.39 -1.90
C VAL A 293 4.28 -20.40 -0.86
N LEU A 294 2.99 -20.44 -0.55
CA LEU A 294 2.40 -19.61 0.50
C LEU A 294 3.01 -19.92 1.87
N ALA A 295 3.16 -21.21 2.21
CA ALA A 295 3.79 -21.61 3.47
C ALA A 295 5.23 -21.09 3.56
N ALA A 296 6.03 -21.26 2.51
CA ALA A 296 7.40 -20.75 2.46
C ALA A 296 7.45 -19.20 2.54
N ALA A 297 6.55 -18.50 1.86
CA ALA A 297 6.47 -17.04 1.91
C ALA A 297 6.09 -16.54 3.31
N ASN A 298 5.16 -17.22 4.00
CA ASN A 298 4.78 -16.91 5.37
C ASN A 298 5.91 -17.23 6.37
N THR A 299 6.65 -18.33 6.20
CA THR A 299 7.87 -18.60 6.99
C THR A 299 8.88 -17.46 6.81
N LEU A 300 9.16 -17.05 5.57
CA LEU A 300 10.10 -15.96 5.29
C LEU A 300 9.66 -14.65 5.93
N ARG A 301 8.36 -14.34 5.85
CA ARG A 301 7.76 -13.15 6.46
C ARG A 301 7.96 -13.13 7.97
N GLU A 302 7.69 -14.23 8.67
CA GLU A 302 7.88 -14.29 10.12
C GLU A 302 9.37 -14.24 10.49
N PHE A 303 10.25 -14.88 9.73
CA PHE A 303 11.70 -14.74 9.90
C PHE A 303 12.15 -13.28 9.80
N MET A 304 11.73 -12.57 8.74
CA MET A 304 12.03 -11.15 8.56
C MET A 304 11.44 -10.31 9.70
N PHE A 305 10.26 -10.63 10.18
CA PHE A 305 9.66 -9.93 11.32
C PHE A 305 10.49 -10.06 12.59
N GLN A 306 10.94 -11.27 12.91
CA GLN A 306 11.74 -11.53 14.10
C GLN A 306 13.16 -10.96 14.00
N ARG A 307 13.80 -11.11 12.84
CA ARG A 307 15.23 -10.82 12.65
C ARG A 307 15.51 -9.40 12.19
N VAL A 308 14.57 -8.80 11.46
CA VAL A 308 14.74 -7.49 10.83
C VAL A 308 13.82 -6.47 11.50
N TYR A 309 12.50 -6.69 11.51
CA TYR A 309 11.55 -5.65 11.97
C TYR A 309 11.50 -5.46 13.50
N LEU A 310 11.59 -6.54 14.29
CA LEU A 310 11.60 -6.49 15.76
C LEU A 310 13.00 -6.40 16.38
N TRP A 311 14.03 -6.28 15.56
CA TRP A 311 15.41 -6.39 16.01
C TRP A 311 15.76 -5.36 17.10
N GLU A 312 16.37 -5.87 18.19
CA GLU A 312 16.65 -5.14 19.43
C GLU A 312 17.43 -3.84 19.19
N GLY A 313 18.43 -3.85 18.29
CA GLY A 313 19.26 -2.67 18.02
C GLY A 313 18.53 -1.53 17.31
N ARG A 314 17.37 -1.79 16.68
CA ARG A 314 16.52 -0.74 16.08
C ARG A 314 15.40 -0.25 16.98
N ARG A 315 15.20 -0.85 18.17
CA ARG A 315 14.21 -0.36 19.13
C ARG A 315 14.45 1.09 19.52
N GLN A 316 15.72 1.49 19.65
CA GLN A 316 16.08 2.87 20.01
C GLN A 316 15.76 3.87 18.87
N GLU A 317 16.15 3.55 17.63
CA GLU A 317 15.86 4.40 16.46
C GLU A 317 14.36 4.49 16.19
N ALA A 318 13.65 3.36 16.22
CA ALA A 318 12.20 3.32 16.07
C ALA A 318 11.51 4.11 17.19
N GLU A 319 11.99 4.04 18.44
CA GLU A 319 11.41 4.82 19.53
C GLU A 319 11.70 6.32 19.38
N ARG A 320 12.90 6.72 18.94
CA ARG A 320 13.19 8.13 18.60
C ARG A 320 12.27 8.65 17.49
N ALA A 321 12.09 7.87 16.42
CA ALA A 321 11.17 8.21 15.35
C ALA A 321 9.71 8.36 15.85
N LYS A 322 9.27 7.45 16.72
CA LYS A 322 7.96 7.56 17.38
C LYS A 322 7.87 8.82 18.23
N GLN A 323 8.90 9.15 19.01
CA GLN A 323 8.93 10.37 19.84
C GLN A 323 8.81 11.64 18.99
N VAL A 324 9.52 11.71 17.87
CA VAL A 324 9.41 12.80 16.89
C VAL A 324 7.97 12.93 16.38
N VAL A 325 7.35 11.83 15.94
CA VAL A 325 5.98 11.85 15.41
C VAL A 325 4.96 12.22 16.48
N ARG A 326 5.07 11.66 17.70
CA ARG A 326 4.21 12.01 18.85
C ARG A 326 4.33 13.49 19.19
N PHE A 327 5.56 13.99 19.29
CA PHE A 327 5.82 15.40 19.57
C PHE A 327 5.19 16.31 18.51
N LEU A 328 5.42 16.04 17.22
CA LEU A 328 4.85 16.84 16.14
C LEU A 328 3.33 16.80 16.15
N PHE A 329 2.73 15.61 16.32
CA PHE A 329 1.28 15.46 16.38
C PHE A 329 0.68 16.27 17.53
N GLN A 330 1.24 16.15 18.74
CA GLN A 330 0.78 16.88 19.91
C GLN A 330 0.96 18.40 19.75
N HIS A 331 2.09 18.83 19.18
CA HIS A 331 2.37 20.23 18.91
C HIS A 331 1.33 20.85 17.97
N TYR A 332 1.11 20.25 16.80
CA TYR A 332 0.15 20.80 15.83
C TYR A 332 -1.31 20.63 16.25
N LEU A 333 -1.61 19.64 17.10
CA LEU A 333 -2.91 19.54 17.73
C LEU A 333 -3.19 20.72 18.68
N ALA A 334 -2.16 21.18 19.41
CA ALA A 334 -2.26 22.33 20.31
C ALA A 334 -2.16 23.68 19.57
N HIS A 335 -1.46 23.72 18.44
CA HIS A 335 -1.17 24.94 17.67
C HIS A 335 -1.62 24.81 16.21
N PRO A 336 -2.93 24.65 15.92
CA PRO A 336 -3.40 24.39 14.57
C PRO A 336 -3.09 25.50 13.57
N GLN A 337 -2.93 26.74 14.04
CA GLN A 337 -2.54 27.89 13.23
C GLN A 337 -1.13 27.80 12.63
N GLU A 338 -0.26 26.93 13.14
CA GLU A 338 1.12 26.76 12.65
C GLU A 338 1.22 25.76 11.48
N MET A 339 0.12 25.10 11.11
CA MET A 339 0.08 24.21 9.96
C MET A 339 -0.01 25.01 8.65
N GLU A 340 1.14 25.46 8.14
CA GLU A 340 1.22 26.15 6.84
C GLU A 340 1.22 25.14 5.66
N SER A 341 0.06 24.62 5.27
CA SER A 341 -0.03 23.68 4.14
C SER A 341 -1.43 23.58 3.53
N ASP A 342 -1.49 23.50 2.21
CA ASP A 342 -2.71 23.14 1.46
C ASP A 342 -3.19 21.70 1.73
N PHE A 343 -2.40 20.91 2.47
CA PHE A 343 -2.67 19.51 2.81
C PHE A 343 -3.50 19.36 4.10
N VAL A 344 -4.15 20.43 4.55
CA VAL A 344 -5.00 20.48 5.73
C VAL A 344 -6.34 21.09 5.35
N ILE A 345 -7.42 20.49 5.85
CA ILE A 345 -8.79 20.95 5.58
C ILE A 345 -9.34 21.63 6.83
N ALA A 346 -9.61 22.92 6.74
CA ALA A 346 -10.01 23.74 7.89
C ALA A 346 -11.31 23.27 8.58
N SER A 347 -12.20 22.60 7.85
CA SER A 347 -13.47 22.08 8.39
C SER A 347 -13.31 20.76 9.16
N ASP A 348 -12.17 20.10 9.08
CA ASP A 348 -11.92 18.84 9.78
C ASP A 348 -11.66 19.06 11.27
N PRO A 349 -11.90 18.04 12.12
CA PRO A 349 -11.57 18.17 13.54
C PRO A 349 -10.05 18.34 13.74
N PRO A 350 -9.60 19.06 14.78
CA PRO A 350 -8.17 19.38 14.96
C PRO A 350 -7.22 18.18 14.94
N TRP A 351 -7.64 17.04 15.50
CA TRP A 351 -6.83 15.81 15.47
C TRP A 351 -6.62 15.27 14.06
N ARG A 352 -7.60 15.44 13.17
CA ARG A 352 -7.50 14.99 11.79
C ARG A 352 -6.57 15.92 11.02
N GLN A 353 -6.71 17.22 11.24
CA GLN A 353 -5.80 18.22 10.66
C GLN A 353 -4.33 17.93 11.04
N ALA A 354 -4.06 17.70 12.34
CA ALA A 354 -2.72 17.35 12.82
C ALA A 354 -2.21 16.02 12.23
N ALA A 355 -3.06 14.99 12.18
CA ALA A 355 -2.70 13.69 11.59
C ALA A 355 -2.38 13.81 10.09
N ASP A 356 -3.20 14.53 9.32
CA ASP A 356 -2.97 14.77 7.88
C ASP A 356 -1.67 15.53 7.64
N TYR A 357 -1.42 16.57 8.44
CA TYR A 357 -0.21 17.39 8.33
C TYR A 357 1.05 16.58 8.62
N VAL A 358 1.07 15.84 9.74
CA VAL A 358 2.22 15.02 10.15
C VAL A 358 2.43 13.84 9.20
N ALA A 359 1.38 13.11 8.82
CA ALA A 359 1.49 12.02 7.84
C ALA A 359 1.97 12.51 6.47
N GLY A 360 1.62 13.74 6.10
CA GLY A 360 2.06 14.39 4.85
C GLY A 360 3.54 14.79 4.82
N MET A 361 4.27 14.75 5.93
CA MET A 361 5.69 15.13 5.98
C MET A 361 6.61 14.08 5.35
N THR A 362 7.78 14.50 4.87
CA THR A 362 8.91 13.60 4.58
C THR A 362 9.74 13.41 5.84
N ASP A 363 10.61 12.39 5.88
CA ASP A 363 11.39 12.08 7.08
C ASP A 363 12.30 13.24 7.48
N GLY A 364 13.08 13.76 6.52
CA GLY A 364 13.96 14.90 6.76
C GLY A 364 13.21 16.18 7.16
N PHE A 365 12.01 16.41 6.60
CA PHE A 365 11.18 17.55 6.99
C PHE A 365 10.66 17.39 8.41
N ALA A 366 10.20 16.19 8.79
CA ALA A 366 9.72 15.91 10.14
C ALA A 366 10.81 16.09 11.20
N LEU A 367 12.02 15.55 10.95
CA LEU A 367 13.18 15.76 11.84
C LEU A 367 13.52 17.25 11.98
N SER A 368 13.64 17.96 10.86
CA SER A 368 13.95 19.40 10.87
C SER A 368 12.86 20.23 11.55
N ALA A 369 11.58 19.84 11.41
CA ALA A 369 10.47 20.51 12.07
C ALA A 369 10.51 20.28 13.58
N ALA A 370 10.77 19.05 14.02
CA ALA A 370 10.87 18.72 15.44
C ALA A 370 12.03 19.47 16.10
N GLU A 371 13.20 19.53 15.46
CA GLU A 371 14.36 20.28 15.95
C GLU A 371 14.06 21.78 16.07
N ARG A 372 13.46 22.40 15.04
CA ARG A 372 13.06 23.84 15.09
C ARG A 372 12.08 24.15 16.22
N LEU A 373 11.21 23.20 16.55
CA LEU A 373 10.21 23.31 17.61
C LEU A 373 10.77 22.95 19.00
N GLY A 374 12.08 22.65 19.11
CA GLY A 374 12.76 22.41 20.38
C GLY A 374 12.70 20.97 20.87
N HIS A 375 12.35 20.00 20.02
CA HIS A 375 12.54 18.58 20.33
C HIS A 375 14.01 18.21 20.14
N GLY A 376 14.61 17.59 21.16
CA GLY A 376 15.94 16.99 21.01
C GLY A 376 15.83 15.75 20.12
N VAL A 377 16.25 15.88 18.86
CA VAL A 377 16.25 14.79 17.85
C VAL A 377 17.46 13.88 18.02
#